data_AF-A0A935XV39-F1
#
_entry.id   AF-A0A935XV39-F1
#
_cell.length_a   1.000
_cell.length_b   1.000
_cell.length_c   1.000
_cell.angle_alpha   90.00
_cell.angle_beta   90.00
_cell.angle_gamma   90.00
#
_symmetry.space_group_name_H-M   'P 1'
#
loop_
_entity.id
_entity.type
_entity.pdbx_description
1 polymer ?
#
loop_
_entity_poly.entity_id
_entity_poly.type
_entity_poly.pdbx_seq_one_letter_code
_entity_poly.pdbx_strand_id
1 'polypeptide(L)'
;MKLSRSARPVPSPRSQRGVSLIIVLIMTVIIGLTAAASMRTAVSTERVVNNLRSEAVAQQYAEAALQYCETETSKASADRIAQLADGQFTIHGAGVSSFNWEVSTTWTANAVNARINLPDTALKTADSAYAPSGVSVPQCYVEVVTLADASTAWLITARGFSLDYARDGDGQTTNGSVVWLQSYRTR
;
A
#
# COMPACT_ATOMS: atom_id res chain seq x y z
N MET A 1 -5.34 32.96 -91.41
CA MET A 1 -4.38 32.68 -90.33
C MET A 1 -4.97 31.55 -89.46
N LYS A 2 -4.57 30.29 -89.69
CA LYS A 2 -5.09 29.10 -88.96
C LYS A 2 -4.16 28.80 -87.78
N LEU A 3 -4.66 28.88 -86.55
CA LEU A 3 -3.92 28.47 -85.35
C LEU A 3 -4.16 26.98 -85.09
N SER A 4 -3.16 26.16 -85.36
CA SER A 4 -3.11 24.75 -84.98
C SER A 4 -2.77 24.65 -83.49
N ARG A 5 -3.68 24.10 -82.67
CA ARG A 5 -3.39 23.75 -81.26
C ARG A 5 -2.95 22.29 -81.20
N SER A 6 -1.66 22.08 -80.94
CA SER A 6 -1.09 20.78 -80.62
C SER A 6 -1.41 20.41 -79.17
N ALA A 7 -2.22 19.39 -78.95
CA ALA A 7 -2.42 18.82 -77.61
C ALA A 7 -1.19 17.98 -77.22
N ARG A 8 -0.57 18.27 -76.08
CA ARG A 8 0.46 17.41 -75.48
C ARG A 8 -0.22 16.28 -74.69
N PRO A 9 0.19 15.01 -74.86
CA PRO A 9 -0.32 13.93 -74.04
C PRO A 9 0.24 14.00 -72.62
N VAL A 10 -0.63 13.88 -71.62
CA VAL A 10 -0.26 13.74 -70.21
C VAL A 10 0.02 12.25 -69.95
N PRO A 11 1.18 11.86 -69.38
CA PRO A 11 1.45 10.47 -69.07
C PRO A 11 0.52 9.99 -67.95
N SER A 12 -0.19 8.89 -68.15
CA SER A 12 -0.99 8.26 -67.10
C SER A 12 -0.12 7.27 -66.30
N PRO A 13 0.10 7.46 -64.98
CA PRO A 13 0.77 6.45 -64.17
C PRO A 13 -0.24 5.35 -63.80
N ARG A 14 -0.28 4.27 -64.60
CA ARG A 14 -1.13 3.09 -64.37
C ARG A 14 -0.27 1.84 -64.20
N SER A 15 0.36 1.68 -63.02
CA SER A 15 0.82 0.36 -62.52
C SER A 15 1.30 0.38 -61.06
N GLN A 16 1.63 1.54 -60.45
CA GLN A 16 2.18 1.60 -59.08
C GLN A 16 1.15 1.65 -57.93
N ARG A 17 -0.16 1.73 -58.22
CA ARG A 17 -1.20 1.93 -57.18
C ARG A 17 -1.43 0.71 -56.27
N GLY A 18 -1.22 -0.51 -56.76
CA GLY A 18 -1.46 -1.74 -55.97
C GLY A 18 -0.39 -2.00 -54.91
N VAL A 19 0.88 -1.76 -55.24
CA VAL A 19 2.02 -2.01 -54.33
C VAL A 19 2.06 -1.00 -53.19
N SER A 20 1.71 0.26 -53.45
CA SER A 20 1.63 1.31 -52.41
C SER A 20 0.61 0.96 -51.31
N LEU A 21 -0.56 0.42 -51.69
CA LEU A 21 -1.60 0.01 -50.73
C LEU A 21 -1.10 -1.09 -49.79
N ILE A 22 -0.42 -2.10 -50.34
CA ILE A 22 0.12 -3.23 -49.55
C ILE A 22 1.18 -2.73 -48.57
N ILE A 23 2.07 -1.85 -49.00
CA ILE A 23 3.10 -1.26 -48.13
C ILE A 23 2.45 -0.45 -47.01
N VAL A 24 1.47 0.40 -47.31
CA VAL A 24 0.76 1.19 -46.29
C VAL A 24 0.03 0.30 -45.29
N LEU A 25 -0.60 -0.79 -45.75
CA LEU A 25 -1.30 -1.75 -44.88
C LEU A 25 -0.32 -2.47 -43.94
N ILE A 26 0.84 -2.91 -44.45
CA ILE A 26 1.88 -3.53 -43.62
C ILE A 26 2.42 -2.52 -42.59
N MET A 27 2.71 -1.30 -43.01
CA MET A 27 3.24 -0.26 -42.11
C MET A 27 2.23 0.12 -41.03
N THR A 28 0.94 0.24 -41.38
CA THR A 28 -0.11 0.50 -40.38
C THR A 28 -0.28 -0.64 -39.39
N VAL A 29 -0.18 -1.90 -39.84
CA VAL A 29 -0.20 -3.07 -38.94
C VAL A 29 0.99 -3.04 -37.98
N ILE A 30 2.20 -2.78 -38.48
CA ILE A 30 3.41 -2.72 -37.64
C ILE A 30 3.28 -1.60 -36.59
N ILE A 31 2.88 -0.40 -36.99
CA ILE A 31 2.71 0.74 -36.07
C ILE A 31 1.58 0.47 -35.07
N GLY A 32 0.48 -0.15 -35.51
CA GLY A 32 -0.63 -0.52 -34.62
C GLY A 32 -0.21 -1.52 -33.54
N LEU A 33 0.60 -2.52 -33.91
CA LEU A 33 1.12 -3.52 -32.96
C LEU A 33 2.12 -2.91 -31.97
N THR A 34 3.01 -2.02 -32.41
CA THR A 34 3.96 -1.36 -31.50
C THR A 34 3.26 -0.40 -30.54
N ALA A 35 2.26 0.35 -31.02
CA ALA A 35 1.43 1.21 -30.18
C ALA A 35 0.62 0.40 -29.14
N ALA A 36 0.02 -0.72 -29.54
CA ALA A 36 -0.71 -1.59 -28.61
C ALA A 36 0.21 -2.20 -27.54
N ALA A 37 1.42 -2.62 -27.93
CA ALA A 37 2.41 -3.16 -27.00
C ALA A 37 2.90 -2.11 -25.99
N SER A 38 3.14 -0.86 -26.42
CA SER A 38 3.56 0.22 -25.54
C SER A 38 2.47 0.63 -24.56
N MET A 39 1.21 0.74 -25.02
CA MET A 39 0.06 1.02 -24.14
C MET A 39 -0.12 -0.05 -23.07
N ARG A 40 -0.05 -1.33 -23.45
CA ARG A 40 -0.16 -2.43 -22.48
C ARG A 40 0.95 -2.39 -21.42
N THR A 41 2.17 -2.06 -21.84
CA THR A 41 3.31 -1.92 -20.93
C THR A 41 3.11 -0.74 -19.98
N ALA A 42 2.65 0.40 -20.49
CA ALA A 42 2.36 1.59 -19.66
C ALA A 42 1.32 1.28 -18.57
N VAL A 43 0.18 0.65 -18.94
CA VAL A 43 -0.86 0.26 -17.98
C VAL A 43 -0.33 -0.72 -16.93
N SER A 44 0.54 -1.66 -17.35
CA SER A 44 1.17 -2.59 -16.40
C SER A 44 2.06 -1.86 -15.40
N THR A 45 2.89 -0.94 -15.87
CA THR A 45 3.79 -0.15 -15.02
C THR A 45 3.00 0.76 -14.08
N GLU A 46 1.93 1.40 -14.54
CA GLU A 46 1.06 2.22 -13.70
C GLU A 46 0.48 1.45 -12.52
N ARG A 47 0.02 0.21 -12.76
CA ARG A 47 -0.50 -0.67 -11.69
C ARG A 47 0.59 -1.02 -10.67
N VAL A 48 1.78 -1.37 -11.14
CA VAL A 48 2.92 -1.68 -10.24
C VAL A 48 3.30 -0.46 -9.41
N VAL A 49 3.45 0.71 -10.04
CA VAL A 49 3.79 1.95 -9.34
C VAL A 49 2.69 2.35 -8.34
N ASN A 50 1.42 2.13 -8.68
CA ASN A 50 0.33 2.40 -7.77
C ASN A 50 0.38 1.49 -6.54
N ASN A 51 0.60 0.19 -6.73
CA ASN A 51 0.71 -0.76 -5.63
C ASN A 51 1.90 -0.42 -4.71
N LEU A 52 3.06 -0.10 -5.30
CA LEU A 52 4.25 0.32 -4.54
C LEU A 52 3.99 1.60 -3.74
N ARG A 53 3.22 2.55 -4.30
CA ARG A 53 2.82 3.76 -3.57
C ARG A 53 1.92 3.42 -2.39
N SER A 54 0.90 2.57 -2.58
CA SER A 54 0.00 2.14 -1.51
C SER A 54 0.75 1.42 -0.40
N GLU A 55 1.70 0.55 -0.75
CA GLU A 55 2.54 -0.17 0.20
C GLU A 55 3.48 0.77 0.97
N ALA A 56 4.11 1.74 0.29
CA ALA A 56 4.99 2.71 0.94
C ALA A 56 4.24 3.57 1.97
N VAL A 57 3.00 3.98 1.67
CA VAL A 57 2.14 4.71 2.62
C VAL A 57 1.77 3.82 3.81
N ALA A 58 1.40 2.56 3.57
CA ALA A 58 1.11 1.61 4.63
C ALA A 58 2.34 1.37 5.54
N GLN A 59 3.54 1.28 4.97
CA GLN A 59 4.80 1.16 5.72
C GLN A 59 5.04 2.38 6.62
N GLN A 60 4.92 3.60 6.08
CA GLN A 60 5.11 4.82 6.86
C GLN A 60 4.14 4.89 8.05
N TYR A 61 2.89 4.48 7.84
CA TYR A 61 1.89 4.41 8.90
C TYR A 61 2.16 3.31 9.93
N ALA A 62 2.69 2.17 9.50
CA ALA A 62 3.10 1.10 10.41
C ALA A 62 4.27 1.57 11.30
N GLU A 63 5.24 2.27 10.73
CA GLU A 63 6.37 2.85 11.47
C GLU A 63 5.90 3.92 12.47
N ALA A 64 4.97 4.79 12.07
CA ALA A 64 4.38 5.79 12.98
C ALA A 64 3.65 5.12 14.15
N ALA A 65 2.90 4.05 13.87
CA ALA A 65 2.22 3.28 14.92
C ALA A 65 3.19 2.59 15.87
N LEU A 66 4.26 2.01 15.33
CA LEU A 66 5.31 1.37 16.11
C LEU A 66 6.00 2.38 17.03
N GLN A 67 6.44 3.52 16.48
CA GLN A 67 7.13 4.57 17.21
C GLN A 67 6.27 5.15 18.35
N TYR A 68 4.96 5.33 18.11
CA TYR A 68 4.04 5.79 19.14
C TYR A 68 3.96 4.80 20.31
N CYS A 69 3.71 3.51 20.02
CA CYS A 69 3.65 2.49 21.07
C CYS A 69 4.99 2.32 21.81
N GLU A 70 6.12 2.43 21.13
CA GLU A 70 7.45 2.44 21.76
C GLU A 70 7.64 3.65 22.68
N THR A 71 7.14 4.81 22.27
CA THR A 71 7.22 6.03 23.08
C THR A 71 6.33 5.90 24.31
N GLU A 72 5.10 5.43 24.16
CA GLU A 72 4.19 5.22 25.30
C GLU A 72 4.71 4.17 26.29
N THR A 73 5.27 3.05 25.80
CA THR A 73 5.88 2.03 26.67
C THR A 73 7.14 2.53 27.40
N SER A 74 7.85 3.50 26.83
CA SER A 74 9.02 4.13 27.47
C SER A 74 8.69 5.12 28.59
N LYS A 75 7.44 5.56 28.69
CA LYS A 75 6.99 6.45 29.78
C LYS A 75 6.86 5.69 31.11
N ALA A 76 6.92 6.46 32.20
CA ALA A 76 6.54 5.97 33.52
C ALA A 76 5.08 5.51 33.50
N SER A 77 4.74 4.47 34.28
CA SER A 77 3.40 3.85 34.26
C SER A 77 2.24 4.83 34.48
N ALA A 78 2.45 5.91 35.24
CA ALA A 78 1.45 6.93 35.51
C ALA A 78 1.14 7.85 34.31
N ASP A 79 2.07 7.97 33.36
CA ASP A 79 1.98 8.88 32.20
C ASP A 79 1.58 8.16 30.91
N ARG A 80 1.39 6.84 30.98
CA ARG A 80 0.94 6.02 29.83
C ARG A 80 -0.54 6.24 29.55
N ILE A 81 -0.93 6.06 28.30
CA ILE A 81 -2.35 5.95 27.95
C ILE A 81 -3.00 4.77 28.67
N ALA A 82 -4.32 4.86 28.91
CA ALA A 82 -5.06 3.87 29.69
C ALA A 82 -4.90 2.43 29.17
N GLN A 83 -4.79 2.25 27.85
CA GLN A 83 -4.59 0.94 27.21
C GLN A 83 -3.21 0.31 27.51
N LEU A 84 -2.23 1.11 27.96
CA LEU A 84 -0.88 0.68 28.34
C LEU A 84 -0.66 0.81 29.86
N ALA A 85 -1.73 0.93 30.65
CA ALA A 85 -1.62 0.88 32.10
C ALA A 85 -1.14 -0.50 32.58
N ASP A 86 -0.47 -0.53 33.73
CA ASP A 86 -0.03 -1.80 34.31
C ASP A 86 -1.23 -2.73 34.56
N GLY A 87 -1.08 -4.00 34.19
CA GLY A 87 -2.17 -4.99 34.24
C GLY A 87 -3.04 -5.09 32.98
N GLN A 88 -2.84 -4.23 31.98
CA GLN A 88 -3.53 -4.34 30.67
C GLN A 88 -2.79 -5.23 29.66
N PHE A 89 -1.58 -5.68 29.99
CA PHE A 89 -0.75 -6.48 29.09
C PHE A 89 -0.94 -7.98 29.33
N THR A 90 -1.03 -8.74 28.24
CA THR A 90 -0.82 -10.19 28.34
C THR A 90 0.68 -10.48 28.49
N ILE A 91 1.01 -11.32 29.46
CA ILE A 91 2.38 -11.79 29.70
C ILE A 91 2.49 -13.23 29.18
N HIS A 92 3.40 -13.43 28.25
CA HIS A 92 3.75 -14.73 27.70
C HIS A 92 5.01 -15.27 28.39
N GLY A 93 4.95 -16.54 28.79
CA GLY A 93 6.10 -17.25 29.35
C GLY A 93 7.17 -17.56 28.30
N ALA A 94 8.34 -18.00 28.75
CA ALA A 94 9.39 -18.46 27.85
C ALA A 94 8.92 -19.69 27.05
N GLY A 95 9.19 -19.71 25.75
CA GLY A 95 8.87 -20.84 24.87
C GLY A 95 7.43 -20.90 24.35
N VAL A 96 6.64 -19.83 24.53
CA VAL A 96 5.30 -19.71 23.92
C VAL A 96 5.40 -19.56 22.40
N SER A 97 4.54 -20.27 21.67
CA SER A 97 4.49 -20.29 20.20
C SER A 97 3.27 -19.59 19.59
N SER A 98 2.39 -19.02 20.42
CA SER A 98 1.19 -18.31 19.97
C SER A 98 1.04 -17.00 20.72
N PHE A 99 0.96 -15.90 19.98
CA PHE A 99 0.81 -14.56 20.53
C PHE A 99 -0.55 -13.97 20.18
N ASN A 100 -1.08 -13.05 20.98
CA ASN A 100 -2.41 -12.50 20.69
C ASN A 100 -2.38 -11.58 19.47
N TRP A 101 -1.23 -11.01 19.10
CA TRP A 101 -1.13 -10.24 17.84
C TRP A 101 -1.46 -11.09 16.60
N GLU A 102 -1.28 -12.42 16.65
CA GLU A 102 -1.62 -13.34 15.55
C GLU A 102 -3.13 -13.59 15.46
N VAL A 103 -3.87 -13.34 16.55
CA VAL A 103 -5.30 -13.58 16.63
C VAL A 103 -6.06 -12.42 15.99
N SER A 104 -6.83 -12.71 14.95
CA SER A 104 -7.57 -11.69 14.18
C SER A 104 -8.53 -10.85 15.03
N THR A 105 -9.13 -11.45 16.07
CA THR A 105 -10.07 -10.76 16.97
C THR A 105 -9.40 -9.69 17.83
N THR A 106 -8.10 -9.80 18.14
CA THR A 106 -7.31 -8.75 18.82
C THR A 106 -7.39 -7.41 18.10
N TRP A 107 -7.50 -7.48 16.78
CA TRP A 107 -7.50 -6.34 15.91
C TRP A 107 -8.90 -5.80 15.60
N THR A 108 -9.92 -6.22 16.35
CA THR A 108 -11.32 -5.78 16.26
C THR A 108 -11.73 -4.91 17.46
N ALA A 109 -12.89 -4.24 17.40
CA ALA A 109 -13.27 -3.21 18.39
C ALA A 109 -13.59 -3.73 19.78
N ASN A 110 -13.80 -5.04 19.93
CA ASN A 110 -14.22 -5.68 21.18
C ASN A 110 -13.12 -6.55 21.80
N ALA A 111 -11.86 -6.36 21.41
CA ALA A 111 -10.74 -7.11 21.97
C ALA A 111 -10.50 -6.74 23.45
N VAL A 112 -10.35 -7.75 24.30
CA VAL A 112 -10.14 -7.62 25.77
C VAL A 112 -8.77 -7.02 26.10
N ASN A 113 -7.82 -7.15 25.18
CA ASN A 113 -6.52 -6.48 25.23
C ASN A 113 -6.50 -5.44 24.11
N ALA A 114 -6.55 -4.17 24.49
CA ALA A 114 -6.91 -3.12 23.54
C ALA A 114 -5.80 -2.89 22.51
N ARG A 115 -6.08 -3.22 21.25
CA ARG A 115 -5.42 -2.56 20.12
C ARG A 115 -5.44 -1.04 20.34
N ILE A 116 -4.32 -0.39 20.12
CA ILE A 116 -4.20 1.07 20.20
C ILE A 116 -4.37 1.62 18.80
N ASN A 117 -5.42 2.40 18.60
CA ASN A 117 -5.54 3.24 17.41
C ASN A 117 -4.64 4.46 17.60
N LEU A 118 -3.88 4.80 16.57
CA LEU A 118 -3.07 6.01 16.61
C LEU A 118 -3.98 7.23 16.75
N PRO A 119 -3.75 8.10 17.75
CA PRO A 119 -4.58 9.29 17.90
C PRO A 119 -4.33 10.25 16.75
N ASP A 120 -5.35 11.05 16.43
CA ASP A 120 -5.25 12.10 15.42
C ASP A 120 -4.07 13.05 15.66
N THR A 121 -3.72 13.31 16.92
CA THR A 121 -2.57 14.15 17.29
C THR A 121 -1.22 13.57 16.90
N ALA A 122 -1.12 12.25 16.70
CA ALA A 122 0.08 11.58 16.23
C ALA A 122 0.14 11.46 14.70
N LEU A 123 -0.99 11.69 14.01
CA LEU A 123 -1.12 11.57 12.56
C LEU A 123 -1.25 12.91 11.84
N LYS A 124 -1.77 13.92 12.52
CA LYS A 124 -2.15 15.22 11.95
C LYS A 124 -1.35 16.33 12.60
N THR A 125 -0.78 17.17 11.75
CA THR A 125 -0.39 18.55 12.03
C THR A 125 -1.40 19.51 11.42
N ALA A 126 -1.32 20.81 11.76
CA ALA A 126 -2.21 21.83 11.22
C ALA A 126 -2.24 21.87 9.67
N ASP A 127 -1.14 21.47 9.02
CA ASP A 127 -0.98 21.48 7.56
C ASP A 127 -1.25 20.13 6.90
N SER A 128 -1.79 19.15 7.64
CA SER A 128 -2.06 17.82 7.10
C SER A 128 -3.25 17.85 6.13
N ALA A 129 -2.94 17.73 4.84
CA ALA A 129 -3.95 17.70 3.77
C ALA A 129 -4.83 16.45 3.78
N TYR A 130 -4.38 15.36 4.41
CA TYR A 130 -5.11 14.11 4.51
C TYR A 130 -4.73 13.37 5.79
N ALA A 131 -5.69 12.65 6.37
CA ALA A 131 -5.44 11.72 7.45
C ALA A 131 -6.32 10.49 7.35
N PRO A 132 -5.79 9.30 7.69
CA PRO A 132 -6.56 8.08 7.70
C PRO A 132 -7.69 8.16 8.73
N SER A 133 -8.82 7.52 8.44
CA SER A 133 -10.00 7.53 9.30
C SER A 133 -10.73 6.18 9.24
N GLY A 134 -11.46 5.85 10.31
CA GLY A 134 -12.19 4.59 10.39
C GLY A 134 -11.28 3.37 10.33
N VAL A 135 -11.38 2.57 9.25
CA VAL A 135 -10.70 1.28 9.12
C VAL A 135 -9.24 1.36 8.70
N SER A 136 -8.80 2.51 8.16
CA SER A 136 -7.41 2.75 7.71
C SER A 136 -6.54 3.43 8.76
N VAL A 137 -7.08 3.71 9.97
CA VAL A 137 -6.28 4.28 11.06
C VAL A 137 -5.19 3.29 11.46
N PRO A 138 -3.91 3.70 11.54
CA PRO A 138 -2.81 2.83 11.95
C PRO A 138 -2.99 2.36 13.38
N GLN A 139 -2.52 1.15 13.65
CA GLN A 139 -2.76 0.50 14.94
C GLN A 139 -1.51 -0.18 15.45
N CYS A 140 -1.38 -0.25 16.77
CA CYS A 140 -0.37 -1.06 17.43
C CYS A 140 -0.96 -1.87 18.57
N TYR A 141 -0.26 -2.92 18.97
CA TYR A 141 -0.63 -3.81 20.04
C TYR A 141 0.63 -4.23 20.79
N VAL A 142 0.53 -4.31 22.12
CA VAL A 142 1.68 -4.50 22.99
C VAL A 142 1.44 -5.69 23.90
N GLU A 143 2.41 -6.61 23.90
CA GLU A 143 2.45 -7.77 24.78
C GLU A 143 3.78 -7.80 25.53
N VAL A 144 3.84 -8.55 26.62
CA VAL A 144 5.09 -8.81 27.35
C VAL A 144 5.50 -10.25 27.10
N VAL A 145 6.76 -10.47 26.79
CA VAL A 145 7.33 -11.80 26.56
C VAL A 145 8.46 -12.02 27.55
N THR A 146 8.48 -13.19 28.18
CA THR A 146 9.58 -13.64 29.01
C THR A 146 10.59 -14.37 28.14
N LEU A 147 11.84 -13.93 28.13
CA LEU A 147 12.93 -14.55 27.38
C LEU A 147 13.48 -15.77 28.13
N ALA A 148 14.32 -16.55 27.46
CA ALA A 148 14.93 -17.75 28.02
C ALA A 148 15.82 -17.48 29.25
N ASP A 149 16.32 -16.25 29.40
CA ASP A 149 17.12 -15.78 30.54
C ASP A 149 16.26 -15.22 31.70
N ALA A 150 14.94 -15.43 31.64
CA ALA A 150 13.94 -14.87 32.56
C ALA A 150 13.80 -13.34 32.54
N SER A 151 14.47 -12.64 31.64
CA SER A 151 14.21 -11.22 31.39
C SER A 151 12.87 -11.03 30.68
N THR A 152 12.28 -9.84 30.80
CA THR A 152 11.05 -9.50 30.08
C THR A 152 11.32 -8.47 29.00
N ALA A 153 10.65 -8.62 27.86
CA ALA A 153 10.65 -7.64 26.78
C ALA A 153 9.22 -7.30 26.37
N TRP A 154 9.03 -6.07 25.92
CA TRP A 154 7.88 -5.64 25.15
C TRP A 154 7.96 -6.24 23.75
N LEU A 155 6.91 -6.94 23.36
CA LEU A 155 6.62 -7.32 21.98
C LEU A 155 5.58 -6.31 21.46
N ILE A 156 6.02 -5.44 20.56
CA ILE A 156 5.16 -4.42 19.98
C ILE A 156 4.93 -4.79 18.52
N THR A 157 3.67 -5.02 18.17
CA THR A 157 3.25 -5.28 16.79
C THR A 157 2.44 -4.09 16.30
N ALA A 158 2.83 -3.53 15.17
CA ALA A 158 2.18 -2.40 14.54
C ALA A 158 1.68 -2.78 13.14
N ARG A 159 0.56 -2.18 12.75
CA ARG A 159 0.00 -2.31 11.41
C ARG A 159 -0.37 -0.96 10.83
N GLY A 160 0.05 -0.76 9.59
CA GLY A 160 -0.28 0.41 8.79
C GLY A 160 -1.10 -0.01 7.57
N PHE A 161 -1.91 0.92 7.09
CA PHE A 161 -2.90 0.68 6.04
C PHE A 161 -2.72 1.68 4.92
N SER A 162 -2.90 1.24 3.68
CA SER A 162 -3.01 2.18 2.56
C SER A 162 -4.30 2.99 2.66
N LEU A 163 -4.37 4.11 1.94
CA LEU A 163 -5.54 5.01 2.01
C LEU A 163 -6.81 4.41 1.42
N ASP A 164 -6.65 3.50 0.47
CA ASP A 164 -7.71 2.74 -0.18
C ASP A 164 -8.02 1.41 0.53
N TYR A 165 -7.46 1.20 1.73
CA TYR A 165 -7.67 -0.01 2.50
C TYR A 165 -9.14 -0.23 2.81
N ALA A 166 -9.63 -1.41 2.43
CA ALA A 166 -10.95 -1.89 2.75
C ALA A 166 -10.87 -3.32 3.28
N ARG A 167 -11.82 -3.65 4.16
CA ARG A 167 -12.00 -5.00 4.69
C ARG A 167 -13.46 -5.41 4.67
N ASP A 168 -13.70 -6.71 4.64
CA ASP A 168 -15.05 -7.26 4.81
C ASP A 168 -15.48 -7.29 6.28
N GLY A 169 -16.68 -7.83 6.54
CA GLY A 169 -17.22 -7.99 7.89
C GLY A 169 -16.43 -8.96 8.77
N ASP A 170 -15.68 -9.88 8.16
CA ASP A 170 -14.85 -10.88 8.82
C ASP A 170 -13.42 -10.37 9.10
N GLY A 171 -13.11 -9.15 8.63
CA GLY A 171 -11.84 -8.48 8.86
C GLY A 171 -10.75 -8.78 7.84
N GLN A 172 -11.07 -9.49 6.76
CA GLN A 172 -10.13 -9.79 5.67
C GLN A 172 -9.96 -8.59 4.75
N THR A 173 -8.75 -8.41 4.23
CA THR A 173 -8.44 -7.32 3.30
C THR A 173 -9.10 -7.58 1.95
N THR A 174 -9.96 -6.65 1.51
CA THR A 174 -10.62 -6.73 0.21
C THR A 174 -10.03 -5.78 -0.82
N ASN A 175 -9.44 -4.67 -0.36
CA ASN A 175 -8.71 -3.73 -1.20
C ASN A 175 -7.59 -3.04 -0.42
N GLY A 176 -6.59 -2.51 -1.15
CA GLY A 176 -5.46 -1.78 -0.59
C GLY A 176 -4.35 -2.69 -0.07
N SER A 177 -3.57 -2.18 0.87
CA SER A 177 -2.38 -2.84 1.42
C SER A 177 -2.34 -2.71 2.93
N VAL A 178 -1.86 -3.76 3.60
CA VAL A 178 -1.58 -3.78 5.04
C VAL A 178 -0.15 -4.19 5.24
N VAL A 179 0.58 -3.41 6.02
CA VAL A 179 1.96 -3.71 6.39
C VAL A 179 2.02 -3.96 7.89
N TRP A 180 2.75 -5.00 8.28
CA TRP A 180 2.94 -5.41 9.66
C TRP A 180 4.40 -5.25 10.04
N LEU A 181 4.64 -4.60 11.17
CA LEU A 181 5.97 -4.40 11.74
C LEU A 181 5.97 -4.91 13.18
N GLN A 182 7.12 -5.42 13.61
CA GLN A 182 7.29 -5.97 14.95
C GLN A 182 8.62 -5.52 15.54
N SER A 183 8.59 -5.16 16.82
CA SER A 183 9.76 -4.74 17.59
C SER A 183 9.80 -5.46 18.93
N TYR A 184 11.01 -5.83 19.35
CA TYR A 184 11.29 -6.36 20.66
C TYR A 184 12.15 -5.36 21.43
N ARG A 185 11.69 -4.94 22.61
CA ARG A 185 12.43 -4.01 23.48
C ARG A 185 12.45 -4.54 24.91
N THR A 186 13.63 -4.61 25.52
CA THR A 186 13.77 -5.02 26.93
C THR A 186 13.01 -4.07 27.85
N ARG A 187 12.30 -4.63 28.82
CA ARG A 187 11.48 -3.91 29.81
C ARG A 187 12.26 -3.59 31.08
#